data_AF-A0A8S3Q1P4-F1
#
_entry.id   AF-A0A8S3Q1P4-F1
#
_cell.length_a   1.000
_cell.length_b   1.000
_cell.length_c   1.000
_cell.angle_alpha   90.00
_cell.angle_beta   90.00
_cell.angle_gamma   90.00
#
_symmetry.space_group_name_H-M   'P 1'
#
loop_
_entity.id
_entity.type
_entity.pdbx_description
1 polymer ?
#
loop_
_entity_poly.entity_id
_entity_poly.type
_entity_poly.pdbx_seq_one_letter_code
_entity_poly.pdbx_strand_id
1 'polypeptide(L)'
;MCVILNVNGERYGDIEKAISAALKIVNIRRFASIPRPVIKDPANPVSLRGALARRRENPEIVAKYGLAADLVETATVLYAERHGGKLPNAEAFRAAIAPYCPTKIAKCENNCRYRSADGSCNNRIHPEWGTRFSPQIRFLPPDYGDQFDIGVVPRSTSVTGHKLPSPREISNSVHNAGMTAPRDHTYNINLMHFGLVIFHDVISTPLRQGPSNQMNQKTSYLDLSLIYGNSIEGEQRFRQFGSGHPKSFDATLNIFHVIFLRENDKILRDLKHLGWNGESLYKEARKIMSAVYQHIVYTEYVPAVIGQDVMLRYGLKSTQYGHNTMYNPKTDATTSNVFATAAIRFAHSTFDTFEKDVIQGFSPETFQNYSNIVTNSPSSSTLFTRFQSKTDRFMTDFGRNKLWESEPKNSVDTMSFDIQRGRDHGLPSYNRWREHPDDIDLISGAMAERPVSGGIVGPTFACLLGEQFALFKTGDRFFYENDFHPTGFTKGQLRQIKKQSLASVMCRHVNVPTVPQNAFISPKAG
;
A
#
# COMPACT_ATOMS: atom_id res chain seq x y z
N MET A 1 12.60 -14.41 -2.79
CA MET A 1 11.98 -15.12 -1.66
C MET A 1 12.76 -15.01 -0.35
N CYS A 2 13.87 -14.26 -0.26
CA CYS A 2 14.50 -14.00 1.03
C CYS A 2 14.35 -12.55 1.45
N VAL A 3 13.81 -12.33 2.65
CA VAL A 3 13.74 -11.03 3.31
C VAL A 3 14.39 -11.15 4.67
N ILE A 4 15.23 -10.19 5.05
CA ILE A 4 15.75 -10.10 6.42
C ILE A 4 14.70 -9.38 7.25
N LEU A 5 13.95 -10.13 8.04
CA LEU A 5 13.06 -9.55 9.06
C LEU A 5 13.91 -9.16 10.26
N ASN A 6 14.04 -7.86 10.48
CA ASN A 6 14.67 -7.32 11.67
C ASN A 6 13.59 -7.13 12.75
N VAL A 7 13.46 -8.11 13.64
CA VAL A 7 12.72 -7.98 14.89
C VAL A 7 13.78 -7.75 15.98
N ASN A 8 13.99 -6.49 16.41
CA ASN A 8 14.87 -6.07 17.52
C ASN A 8 16.38 -5.83 17.26
N GLY A 9 16.78 -5.44 16.05
CA GLY A 9 18.18 -5.08 15.72
C GLY A 9 19.08 -6.25 15.32
N GLU A 10 18.63 -7.50 15.47
CA GLU A 10 19.46 -8.68 15.24
C GLU A 10 19.21 -9.32 13.85
N ARG A 11 20.30 -9.71 13.16
CA ARG A 11 20.24 -10.43 11.88
C ARG A 11 19.91 -11.90 12.14
N TYR A 12 18.78 -12.40 11.66
CA TYR A 12 18.44 -13.82 11.84
C TYR A 12 17.98 -14.51 10.57
N GLY A 13 18.86 -15.37 10.09
CA GLY A 13 18.71 -16.36 9.02
C GLY A 13 20.11 -16.84 8.65
N ASP A 14 20.24 -18.09 8.25
CA ASP A 14 21.55 -18.64 7.90
C ASP A 14 21.90 -18.20 6.47
N ILE A 15 22.33 -16.95 6.34
CA ILE A 15 22.73 -16.35 5.06
C ILE A 15 23.74 -17.25 4.38
N GLU A 16 24.72 -17.79 5.12
CA GLU A 16 25.74 -18.71 4.60
C GLU A 16 25.13 -20.00 4.01
N LYS A 17 24.13 -20.59 4.65
CA LYS A 17 23.39 -21.71 4.07
C LYS A 17 22.52 -21.31 2.88
N ALA A 18 21.91 -20.12 2.88
CA ALA A 18 21.20 -19.60 1.71
C ALA A 18 22.14 -19.41 0.52
N ILE A 19 23.36 -18.90 0.78
CA ILE A 19 24.45 -18.82 -0.19
C ILE A 19 24.79 -20.21 -0.71
N SER A 20 25.05 -21.15 0.19
CA SER A 20 25.44 -22.51 -0.16
C SER A 20 24.37 -23.23 -0.98
N ALA A 21 23.09 -23.09 -0.59
CA ALA A 21 21.96 -23.68 -1.29
C ALA A 21 21.79 -23.09 -2.69
N ALA A 22 21.81 -21.76 -2.82
CA ALA A 22 21.76 -21.08 -4.10
C ALA A 22 22.90 -21.56 -5.02
N LEU A 23 24.14 -21.56 -4.51
CA LEU A 23 25.33 -22.01 -5.24
C LEU A 23 25.30 -23.47 -5.66
N LYS A 24 24.76 -24.37 -4.82
CA LYS A 24 24.59 -25.79 -5.15
C LYS A 24 23.61 -25.98 -6.31
N ILE A 25 22.47 -25.30 -6.30
CA ILE A 25 21.47 -25.43 -7.38
C ILE A 25 22.04 -24.92 -8.71
N VAL A 26 22.91 -23.91 -8.67
CA VAL A 26 23.59 -23.38 -9.86
C VAL A 26 24.93 -24.05 -10.18
N ASN A 27 25.30 -25.11 -9.45
CA ASN A 27 26.55 -25.86 -9.60
C ASN A 27 27.83 -24.98 -9.58
N ILE A 28 27.86 -23.98 -8.69
CA ILE A 28 29.02 -23.10 -8.48
C ILE A 28 29.73 -23.50 -7.18
N ARG A 29 31.03 -23.84 -7.27
CA ARG A 29 31.80 -24.41 -6.14
C ARG A 29 32.19 -23.40 -5.05
N ARG A 30 32.39 -22.12 -5.36
CA ARG A 30 32.65 -21.02 -4.40
C ARG A 30 32.26 -19.66 -4.99
N PHE A 31 31.79 -18.75 -4.14
CA PHE A 31 31.65 -17.32 -4.46
C PHE A 31 33.07 -16.69 -4.46
N ALA A 32 33.83 -16.86 -5.54
CA ALA A 32 35.16 -16.25 -5.63
C ALA A 32 35.02 -14.72 -5.65
N SER A 33 35.90 -14.02 -4.94
CA SER A 33 36.02 -12.56 -4.93
C SER A 33 35.85 -11.98 -6.35
N ILE A 34 34.84 -11.15 -6.53
CA ILE A 34 34.44 -10.60 -7.84
C ILE A 34 35.63 -9.86 -8.46
N PRO A 35 36.23 -10.34 -9.57
CA PRO A 35 37.17 -9.53 -10.33
C PRO A 35 36.38 -8.43 -11.04
N ARG A 36 36.86 -7.17 -10.99
CA ARG A 36 36.27 -6.08 -11.77
C ARG A 36 36.34 -6.44 -13.26
N PRO A 37 35.21 -6.52 -13.98
CA PRO A 37 35.22 -6.86 -15.39
C PRO A 37 35.63 -5.66 -16.24
N VAL A 38 36.47 -5.91 -17.24
CA VAL A 38 36.76 -4.94 -18.30
C VAL A 38 35.63 -5.02 -19.35
N ILE A 39 34.99 -3.89 -19.63
CA ILE A 39 33.92 -3.75 -20.62
C ILE A 39 34.51 -3.94 -22.02
N LYS A 40 33.97 -4.87 -22.81
CA LYS A 40 34.13 -4.91 -24.26
C LYS A 40 32.72 -4.90 -24.85
N ASP A 41 32.42 -3.85 -25.61
CA ASP A 41 31.19 -3.61 -26.39
C ASP A 41 30.05 -2.80 -25.68
N PRO A 42 29.81 -1.53 -26.06
CA PRO A 42 28.71 -0.68 -25.59
C PRO A 42 27.39 -0.84 -26.37
N ALA A 43 27.31 -1.67 -27.42
CA ALA A 43 26.13 -1.79 -28.28
C ALA A 43 25.18 -2.96 -27.93
N ASN A 44 25.51 -3.80 -26.94
CA ASN A 44 24.66 -4.92 -26.52
C ASN A 44 23.93 -4.62 -25.18
N PRO A 45 22.59 -4.71 -25.09
CA PRO A 45 21.85 -4.25 -23.91
C PRO A 45 21.99 -5.25 -22.76
N VAL A 46 22.28 -4.72 -21.58
CA VAL A 46 22.30 -5.41 -20.27
C VAL A 46 23.43 -6.43 -20.12
N SER A 47 24.66 -5.94 -19.91
CA SER A 47 25.52 -6.66 -18.97
C SER A 47 24.87 -6.52 -17.60
N LEU A 48 24.32 -7.61 -17.06
CA LEU A 48 23.77 -7.63 -15.70
C LEU A 48 24.79 -7.12 -14.65
N ARG A 49 26.09 -7.26 -14.96
CA ARG A 49 27.21 -6.64 -14.25
C ARG A 49 27.13 -5.11 -14.13
N GLY A 50 26.71 -4.39 -15.18
CA GLY A 50 26.61 -2.93 -15.18
C GLY A 50 25.40 -2.38 -14.40
N ALA A 51 24.36 -3.20 -14.20
CA ALA A 51 23.19 -2.86 -13.37
C ALA A 51 23.48 -3.12 -11.87
N LEU A 52 24.17 -4.21 -11.55
CA LEU A 52 24.62 -4.52 -10.18
C LEU A 52 25.65 -3.52 -9.65
N ALA A 53 26.56 -3.02 -10.49
CA ALA A 53 27.62 -2.08 -10.09
C ALA A 53 27.15 -0.61 -9.91
N ARG A 54 25.97 -0.24 -10.43
CA ARG A 54 25.41 1.12 -10.31
C ARG A 54 24.51 1.32 -9.09
N ARG A 55 24.38 0.30 -8.22
CA ARG A 55 23.61 0.35 -6.97
C ARG A 55 24.26 1.31 -5.97
N ARG A 56 23.79 2.56 -5.91
CA ARG A 56 24.08 3.50 -4.81
C ARG A 56 23.06 3.30 -3.69
N GLU A 57 23.18 2.21 -2.92
CA GLU A 57 22.43 2.07 -1.67
C GLU A 57 23.36 2.31 -0.47
N ASN A 58 22.82 2.92 0.59
CA ASN A 58 23.54 3.11 1.84
C ASN A 58 24.00 1.73 2.38
N PRO A 59 25.31 1.53 2.63
CA PRO A 59 25.86 0.26 3.12
C PRO A 59 25.14 -0.30 4.35
N GLU A 60 24.62 0.56 5.24
CA GLU A 60 23.87 0.14 6.43
C GLU A 60 22.51 -0.48 6.08
N ILE A 61 21.85 -0.06 5.00
CA ILE A 61 20.53 -0.57 4.59
C ILE A 61 20.66 -1.94 3.91
N VAL A 62 21.65 -2.10 3.02
CA VAL A 62 21.96 -3.38 2.36
C VAL A 62 22.36 -4.43 3.40
N ALA A 63 23.20 -4.03 4.35
CA ALA A 63 23.65 -4.88 5.44
C ALA A 63 22.55 -5.22 6.47
N LYS A 64 21.47 -4.43 6.53
CA LYS A 64 20.35 -4.64 7.46
C LYS A 64 19.17 -5.38 6.84
N TYR A 65 18.95 -5.31 5.52
CA TYR A 65 17.73 -5.81 4.88
C TYR A 65 17.90 -6.57 3.54
N GLY A 66 19.05 -6.51 2.87
CA GLY A 66 19.15 -6.81 1.43
C GLY A 66 19.88 -8.09 1.00
N LEU A 67 20.82 -8.58 1.79
CA LEU A 67 21.91 -9.45 1.29
C LEU A 67 21.48 -10.78 0.65
N ALA A 68 20.45 -11.45 1.18
CA ALA A 68 20.07 -12.78 0.70
C ALA A 68 19.36 -12.75 -0.66
N ALA A 69 18.53 -11.76 -0.94
CA ALA A 69 17.83 -11.64 -2.23
C ALA A 69 18.79 -11.29 -3.37
N ASP A 70 19.73 -10.37 -3.11
CA ASP A 70 20.73 -9.92 -4.08
C ASP A 70 21.71 -11.04 -4.45
N LEU A 71 21.98 -11.94 -3.51
CA LEU A 71 22.81 -13.11 -3.75
C LEU A 71 22.14 -14.17 -4.62
N VAL A 72 20.85 -14.45 -4.36
CA VAL A 72 20.03 -15.38 -5.14
C VAL A 72 19.92 -14.89 -6.58
N GLU A 73 19.69 -13.59 -6.76
CA GLU A 73 19.76 -12.92 -8.05
C GLU A 73 21.15 -13.14 -8.67
N THR A 74 22.23 -12.73 -8.01
CA THR A 74 23.60 -12.86 -8.52
C THR A 74 23.95 -14.30 -8.91
N ALA A 75 23.56 -15.31 -8.13
CA ALA A 75 23.79 -16.72 -8.45
C ALA A 75 23.01 -17.18 -9.69
N THR A 76 21.75 -16.74 -9.83
CA THR A 76 20.91 -17.02 -11.01
C THR A 76 21.52 -16.42 -12.28
N VAL A 77 22.02 -15.19 -12.17
CA VAL A 77 22.68 -14.47 -13.25
C VAL A 77 23.96 -15.18 -13.69
N LEU A 78 24.82 -15.56 -12.74
CA LEU A 78 26.04 -16.30 -13.02
C LEU A 78 25.76 -17.68 -13.65
N TYR A 79 24.63 -18.31 -13.28
CA TYR A 79 24.19 -19.55 -13.93
C TYR A 79 23.82 -19.31 -15.39
N ALA A 80 22.99 -18.29 -15.65
CA ALA A 80 22.57 -17.92 -17.00
C ALA A 80 23.78 -17.63 -17.91
N GLU A 81 24.76 -16.87 -17.40
CA GLU A 81 26.00 -16.56 -18.12
C GLU A 81 26.78 -17.83 -18.51
N ARG A 82 26.81 -18.84 -17.64
CA ARG A 82 27.53 -20.11 -17.91
C ARG A 82 26.78 -21.07 -18.83
N HIS A 83 25.46 -20.98 -18.90
CA HIS A 83 24.61 -21.92 -19.63
C HIS A 83 23.99 -21.29 -20.89
N GLY A 84 24.65 -20.28 -21.47
CA GLY A 84 24.20 -19.65 -22.72
C GLY A 84 22.82 -19.00 -22.61
N GLY A 85 22.51 -18.42 -21.44
CA GLY A 85 21.20 -17.83 -21.14
C GLY A 85 20.17 -18.81 -20.59
N LYS A 86 20.45 -20.12 -20.43
CA LYS A 86 19.47 -21.02 -19.80
C LYS A 86 19.39 -20.76 -18.29
N LEU A 87 18.17 -20.69 -17.75
CA LEU A 87 17.91 -20.53 -16.32
C LEU A 87 17.63 -21.86 -15.61
N PRO A 88 17.89 -21.93 -14.29
CA PRO A 88 17.33 -22.99 -13.48
C PRO A 88 15.80 -22.81 -13.38
N ASN A 89 15.07 -23.89 -13.12
CA ASN A 89 13.64 -23.77 -12.84
C ASN A 89 13.41 -22.81 -11.66
N ALA A 90 12.74 -21.67 -11.93
CA ALA A 90 12.61 -20.57 -10.96
C ALA A 90 11.79 -20.97 -9.72
N GLU A 91 10.78 -21.84 -9.88
CA GLU A 91 9.95 -22.33 -8.78
C GLU A 91 10.73 -23.29 -7.88
N ALA A 92 11.42 -24.28 -8.46
CA ALA A 92 12.30 -25.20 -7.75
C ALA A 92 13.47 -24.47 -7.07
N PHE A 93 14.05 -23.48 -7.76
CA PHE A 93 15.12 -22.64 -7.22
C PHE A 93 14.64 -21.84 -6.01
N ARG A 94 13.47 -21.20 -6.11
CA ARG A 94 12.85 -20.47 -4.98
C ARG A 94 12.50 -21.42 -3.83
N ALA A 95 11.90 -22.57 -4.11
CA ALA A 95 11.54 -23.58 -3.11
C ALA A 95 12.75 -24.14 -2.36
N ALA A 96 13.87 -24.36 -3.05
CA ALA A 96 15.09 -24.87 -2.45
C ALA A 96 15.83 -23.83 -1.58
N ILE A 97 15.63 -22.54 -1.83
CA ILE A 97 16.28 -21.46 -1.07
C ILE A 97 15.39 -20.92 0.05
N ALA A 98 14.07 -21.00 -0.10
CA ALA A 98 13.09 -20.51 0.87
C ALA A 98 13.36 -20.94 2.34
N PRO A 99 13.76 -22.19 2.64
CA PRO A 99 14.05 -22.61 4.02
C PRO A 99 15.24 -21.91 4.68
N TYR A 100 16.14 -21.33 3.87
CA TYR A 100 17.33 -20.63 4.34
C TYR A 100 17.12 -19.12 4.39
N CYS A 101 15.95 -18.64 3.99
CA CYS A 101 15.61 -17.24 4.06
C CYS A 101 15.43 -16.80 5.53
N PRO A 102 15.80 -15.56 5.88
CA PRO A 102 15.70 -15.01 7.24
C PRO A 102 14.24 -14.70 7.66
N THR A 103 13.39 -15.73 7.74
CA THR A 103 12.03 -15.62 8.27
C THR A 103 12.01 -16.12 9.70
N LYS A 104 12.08 -15.23 10.69
CA LYS A 104 11.76 -15.62 12.06
C LYS A 104 10.25 -15.82 12.16
N ILE A 105 9.84 -17.06 12.38
CA ILE A 105 8.46 -17.36 12.76
C ILE A 105 8.24 -16.73 14.14
N ALA A 106 7.33 -15.75 14.21
CA ALA A 106 6.98 -15.12 15.48
C ALA A 106 6.42 -16.18 16.44
N LYS A 107 6.88 -16.17 17.70
CA LYS A 107 6.29 -17.00 18.74
C LYS A 107 4.98 -16.35 19.19
N CYS A 108 3.86 -16.95 18.83
CA CYS A 108 2.54 -16.41 19.13
C CYS A 108 2.06 -16.88 20.50
N GLU A 109 1.54 -15.96 21.31
CA GLU A 109 0.90 -16.33 22.57
C GLU A 109 -0.52 -16.88 22.29
N ASN A 110 -0.91 -17.92 23.02
CA ASN A 110 -2.18 -18.62 22.77
C ASN A 110 -3.43 -17.76 23.05
N ASN A 111 -3.29 -16.68 23.84
CA ASN A 111 -4.42 -15.85 24.30
C ASN A 111 -4.25 -14.34 23.99
N CYS A 112 -3.60 -14.00 22.86
CA CYS A 112 -3.46 -12.58 22.47
C CYS A 112 -4.82 -11.92 22.21
N ARG A 113 -5.22 -11.00 23.09
CA ARG A 113 -6.40 -10.12 22.93
C ARG A 113 -6.19 -8.99 21.92
N TYR A 114 -4.96 -8.53 21.75
CA TYR A 114 -4.61 -7.36 20.94
C TYR A 114 -3.68 -7.74 19.78
N ARG A 115 -3.72 -6.92 18.72
CA ARG A 115 -2.80 -7.03 17.59
C ARG A 115 -1.38 -6.72 18.03
N SER A 116 -0.38 -7.34 17.40
CA SER A 116 1.00 -6.87 17.51
C SER A 116 1.17 -5.55 16.76
N ALA A 117 2.28 -4.85 17.02
CA ALA A 117 2.63 -3.63 16.30
C ALA A 117 3.01 -3.89 14.83
N ASP A 118 3.62 -5.04 14.55
CA ASP A 118 4.21 -5.40 13.26
C ASP A 118 3.30 -6.30 12.40
N GLY A 119 2.09 -6.63 12.89
CA GLY A 119 1.11 -7.49 12.24
C GLY A 119 1.32 -9.00 12.47
N SER A 120 2.41 -9.40 13.12
CA SER A 120 2.69 -10.81 13.41
C SER A 120 1.62 -11.48 14.26
N CYS A 121 1.50 -12.81 14.13
CA CYS A 121 0.56 -13.62 14.91
C CYS A 121 -0.92 -13.28 14.71
N ASN A 122 -1.28 -12.53 13.67
CA ASN A 122 -2.66 -12.43 13.23
C ASN A 122 -3.15 -13.82 12.80
N ASN A 123 -2.47 -14.42 11.82
CA ASN A 123 -2.66 -15.82 11.48
C ASN A 123 -1.84 -16.71 12.42
N ARG A 124 -2.47 -17.74 12.99
CA ARG A 124 -1.83 -18.67 13.94
C ARG A 124 -1.09 -19.83 13.26
N ILE A 125 -1.45 -20.14 12.02
CA ILE A 125 -0.81 -21.19 11.20
C ILE A 125 0.41 -20.58 10.50
N HIS A 126 0.26 -19.36 9.99
CA HIS A 126 1.29 -18.61 9.27
C HIS A 126 1.53 -17.24 9.93
N PRO A 127 2.27 -17.17 11.06
CA PRO A 127 2.48 -15.94 11.83
C PRO A 127 3.05 -14.74 11.06
N GLU A 128 3.67 -14.99 9.92
CA GLU A 128 4.32 -14.03 9.01
C GLU A 128 3.38 -13.40 7.97
N TRP A 129 2.17 -13.93 7.77
CA TRP A 129 1.25 -13.36 6.79
C TRP A 129 0.79 -11.97 7.20
N GLY A 130 0.84 -11.03 6.25
CA GLY A 130 0.46 -9.64 6.45
C GLY A 130 1.36 -8.83 7.40
N THR A 131 2.50 -9.37 7.84
CA THR A 131 3.44 -8.60 8.67
C THR A 131 4.08 -7.48 7.86
N ARG A 132 4.60 -6.47 8.55
CA ARG A 132 5.52 -5.54 7.89
C ARG A 132 6.73 -6.26 7.33
N PHE A 133 7.36 -5.63 6.34
CA PHE A 133 8.47 -6.16 5.58
C PHE A 133 8.18 -7.53 4.94
N SER A 134 6.90 -7.88 4.74
CA SER A 134 6.50 -9.03 3.94
C SER A 134 6.64 -8.71 2.44
N PRO A 135 6.98 -9.69 1.59
CA PRO A 135 6.87 -9.53 0.15
C PRO A 135 5.39 -9.40 -0.23
N GLN A 136 5.08 -8.51 -1.16
CA GLN A 136 3.74 -8.40 -1.71
C GLN A 136 3.38 -9.69 -2.47
N ILE A 137 2.17 -10.21 -2.23
CA ILE A 137 1.68 -11.40 -2.94
C ILE A 137 1.32 -11.06 -4.38
N ARG A 138 1.32 -12.06 -5.26
CA ARG A 138 1.01 -11.86 -6.68
C ARG A 138 -0.17 -12.73 -7.06
N PHE A 139 -1.22 -12.11 -7.63
CA PHE A 139 -2.36 -12.85 -8.19
C PHE A 139 -2.05 -13.46 -9.56
N LEU A 140 -1.11 -12.86 -10.31
CA LEU A 140 -0.58 -13.38 -11.56
C LEU A 140 0.95 -13.44 -11.51
N PRO A 141 1.60 -14.37 -12.24
CA PRO A 141 3.05 -14.36 -12.41
C PRO A 141 3.55 -12.98 -12.89
N PRO A 142 4.75 -12.55 -12.45
CA PRO A 142 5.33 -11.30 -12.93
C PRO A 142 5.65 -11.36 -14.42
N ASP A 143 5.69 -10.18 -15.05
CA ASP A 143 5.98 -9.98 -16.49
C ASP A 143 7.06 -8.91 -16.64
N TYR A 144 8.31 -9.35 -16.83
CA TYR A 144 9.49 -8.49 -16.97
C TYR A 144 10.04 -8.52 -18.40
N GLY A 145 10.87 -7.53 -18.73
CA GLY A 145 11.52 -7.44 -20.04
C GLY A 145 12.80 -8.26 -20.16
N ASP A 146 13.28 -8.87 -19.06
CA ASP A 146 14.34 -9.86 -19.12
C ASP A 146 13.76 -11.20 -19.60
N GLN A 147 14.55 -12.02 -20.30
CA GLN A 147 14.11 -13.31 -20.88
C GLN A 147 13.63 -14.34 -19.85
N PHE A 148 13.56 -13.94 -18.58
CA PHE A 148 13.82 -14.75 -17.40
C PHE A 148 12.88 -14.44 -16.24
N ASP A 149 12.11 -13.34 -16.32
CA ASP A 149 11.22 -12.84 -15.29
C ASP A 149 11.85 -12.74 -13.90
N ILE A 150 13.16 -12.44 -13.84
CA ILE A 150 13.91 -12.35 -12.58
C ILE A 150 13.80 -10.97 -11.94
N GLY A 151 13.29 -9.98 -12.68
CA GLY A 151 12.99 -8.64 -12.18
C GLY A 151 14.16 -7.66 -12.30
N VAL A 152 15.05 -7.89 -13.25
CA VAL A 152 16.22 -7.03 -13.51
C VAL A 152 15.89 -5.95 -14.53
N VAL A 153 15.00 -6.23 -15.48
CA VAL A 153 14.65 -5.31 -16.56
C VAL A 153 13.13 -5.14 -16.63
N PRO A 154 12.60 -3.91 -16.47
CA PRO A 154 11.19 -3.62 -16.73
C PRO A 154 10.79 -3.96 -18.16
N ARG A 155 9.53 -4.36 -18.37
CA ARG A 155 8.98 -4.59 -19.71
C ARG A 155 9.18 -3.35 -20.59
N SER A 156 9.78 -3.53 -21.77
CA SER A 156 10.10 -2.44 -22.71
C SER A 156 9.83 -2.78 -24.18
N THR A 157 9.44 -4.01 -24.46
CA THR A 157 9.14 -4.52 -25.81
C THR A 157 7.69 -5.01 -25.83
N SER A 158 6.99 -4.70 -26.91
CA SER A 158 5.63 -5.13 -27.24
C SER A 158 5.60 -6.61 -27.64
N VAL A 159 4.43 -7.24 -27.57
CA VAL A 159 4.20 -8.58 -28.12
C VAL A 159 4.51 -8.67 -29.63
N THR A 160 4.49 -7.55 -30.35
CA THR A 160 4.85 -7.49 -31.78
C THR A 160 6.35 -7.28 -32.02
N GLY A 161 7.18 -7.20 -30.98
CA GLY A 161 8.62 -6.96 -31.06
C GLY A 161 9.05 -5.50 -31.18
N HIS A 162 8.10 -4.55 -31.27
CA HIS A 162 8.41 -3.11 -31.26
C HIS A 162 8.65 -2.59 -29.84
N LYS A 163 9.32 -1.45 -29.71
CA LYS A 163 9.53 -0.81 -28.39
C LYS A 163 8.21 -0.24 -27.86
N LEU A 164 7.93 -0.45 -26.58
CA LEU A 164 6.79 0.19 -25.92
C LEU A 164 6.97 1.71 -25.84
N PRO A 165 5.90 2.50 -25.97
CA PRO A 165 5.94 3.94 -25.74
C PRO A 165 6.50 4.27 -24.37
N SER A 166 7.17 5.42 -24.27
CA SER A 166 7.67 5.89 -22.98
C SER A 166 6.50 6.24 -22.05
N PRO A 167 6.62 6.04 -20.73
CA PRO A 167 5.57 6.43 -19.78
C PRO A 167 5.12 7.88 -19.92
N ARG A 168 6.07 8.79 -20.23
CA ARG A 168 5.80 10.22 -20.43
C ARG A 168 5.02 10.52 -21.71
N GLU A 169 5.30 9.78 -22.77
CA GLU A 169 4.53 9.87 -24.02
C GLU A 169 3.09 9.41 -23.81
N ILE A 170 2.88 8.33 -23.05
CA ILE A 170 1.54 7.84 -22.68
C ILE A 170 0.83 8.88 -21.81
N SER A 171 1.50 9.42 -20.78
CA SER A 171 0.95 10.49 -19.92
C SER A 171 0.49 11.71 -20.74
N ASN A 172 1.33 12.17 -21.67
CA ASN A 172 1.00 13.34 -22.51
C ASN A 172 -0.13 13.08 -23.52
N SER A 173 -0.19 11.87 -24.09
CA SER A 173 -1.10 11.55 -25.19
C SER A 173 -2.45 11.01 -24.71
N VAL A 174 -2.47 10.29 -23.58
CA VAL A 174 -3.64 9.55 -23.08
C VAL A 174 -4.21 10.18 -21.83
N HIS A 175 -3.38 10.72 -20.95
CA HIS A 175 -3.80 11.12 -19.60
C HIS A 175 -3.88 12.63 -19.38
N ASN A 176 -3.58 13.45 -20.39
CA ASN A 176 -3.56 14.91 -20.24
C ASN A 176 -4.96 15.54 -20.22
N ALA A 177 -5.34 16.15 -19.09
CA ALA A 177 -6.58 16.95 -18.96
C ALA A 177 -6.36 18.47 -19.12
N GLY A 178 -5.10 18.92 -19.28
CA GLY A 178 -4.75 20.33 -19.11
C GLY A 178 -4.91 20.79 -17.66
N MET A 179 -5.22 22.08 -17.47
CA MET A 179 -5.32 22.67 -16.13
C MET A 179 -6.49 22.14 -15.30
N THR A 180 -7.53 21.62 -15.92
CA THR A 180 -8.78 21.21 -15.25
C THR A 180 -9.25 19.86 -15.77
N ALA A 181 -9.49 18.91 -14.86
CA ALA A 181 -10.10 17.63 -15.18
C ALA A 181 -11.63 17.70 -15.03
N PRO A 182 -12.38 16.80 -15.69
CA PRO A 182 -13.81 16.62 -15.40
C PRO A 182 -14.02 16.38 -13.91
N ARG A 183 -15.05 16.98 -13.33
CA ARG A 183 -15.36 16.81 -11.90
C ARG A 183 -16.37 15.70 -11.67
N ASP A 184 -16.27 15.08 -10.52
CA ASP A 184 -17.36 14.30 -9.96
C ASP A 184 -18.51 15.24 -9.55
N HIS A 185 -19.76 14.76 -9.62
CA HIS A 185 -20.95 15.52 -9.23
C HIS A 185 -21.65 14.93 -8.00
N THR A 186 -21.14 13.83 -7.48
CA THR A 186 -21.64 13.11 -6.31
C THR A 186 -20.66 13.22 -5.15
N TYR A 187 -19.40 12.87 -5.40
CA TYR A 187 -18.39 12.71 -4.36
C TYR A 187 -17.53 13.96 -4.16
N ASN A 188 -17.31 14.31 -2.89
CA ASN A 188 -16.43 15.39 -2.49
C ASN A 188 -14.98 14.90 -2.29
N ILE A 189 -14.08 15.84 -2.04
CA ILE A 189 -12.64 15.56 -1.86
C ILE A 189 -12.34 14.64 -0.66
N ASN A 190 -13.25 14.43 0.30
CA ASN A 190 -12.99 13.48 1.39
C ASN A 190 -12.84 12.05 0.86
N LEU A 191 -13.52 11.67 -0.23
CA LEU A 191 -13.43 10.31 -0.75
C LEU A 191 -12.01 10.02 -1.24
N MET A 192 -11.45 10.89 -2.08
CA MET A 192 -10.07 10.80 -2.54
C MET A 192 -9.07 10.71 -1.38
N HIS A 193 -9.14 11.64 -0.42
CA HIS A 193 -8.16 11.71 0.67
C HIS A 193 -8.28 10.53 1.64
N PHE A 194 -9.49 10.02 1.88
CA PHE A 194 -9.68 8.80 2.67
C PHE A 194 -9.11 7.57 1.95
N GLY A 195 -9.12 7.56 0.61
CA GLY A 195 -8.39 6.58 -0.18
C GLY A 195 -6.88 6.61 0.10
N LEU A 196 -6.29 7.80 0.24
CA LEU A 196 -4.88 7.95 0.66
C LEU A 196 -4.64 7.47 2.09
N VAL A 197 -5.57 7.72 3.02
CA VAL A 197 -5.50 7.16 4.38
C VAL A 197 -5.38 5.63 4.33
N ILE A 198 -6.26 4.97 3.57
CA ILE A 198 -6.23 3.52 3.39
C ILE A 198 -4.91 3.08 2.77
N PHE A 199 -4.46 3.74 1.70
CA PHE A 199 -3.19 3.45 1.04
C PHE A 199 -2.01 3.49 2.02
N HIS A 200 -1.89 4.55 2.82
CA HIS A 200 -0.79 4.75 3.76
C HIS A 200 -0.87 3.86 5.02
N ASP A 201 -2.03 3.24 5.27
CA ASP A 201 -2.19 2.23 6.30
C ASP A 201 -1.57 0.90 5.88
N VAL A 202 -1.85 0.43 4.65
CA VAL A 202 -1.50 -0.93 4.22
C VAL A 202 -0.32 -1.01 3.23
N ILE A 203 0.20 0.10 2.74
CA ILE A 203 1.27 0.11 1.71
C ILE A 203 2.39 1.09 2.07
N SER A 204 3.63 0.60 1.99
CA SER A 204 4.83 1.42 1.81
C SER A 204 5.88 0.60 1.08
N THR A 205 6.07 0.86 -0.20
CA THR A 205 7.09 0.16 -1.02
C THR A 205 8.34 1.04 -1.13
N PRO A 206 9.49 0.61 -0.58
CA PRO A 206 10.70 1.41 -0.64
C PRO A 206 11.26 1.43 -2.07
N LEU A 207 11.91 2.54 -2.44
CA LEU A 207 12.72 2.60 -3.64
C LEU A 207 13.91 1.64 -3.46
N ARG A 208 13.84 0.47 -4.08
CA ARG A 208 14.93 -0.50 -4.12
C ARG A 208 15.20 -0.89 -5.57
N GLN A 209 16.47 -0.96 -5.96
CA GLN A 209 16.87 -1.66 -7.18
C GLN A 209 17.21 -3.10 -6.79
N GLY A 210 16.30 -4.04 -7.01
CA GLY A 210 16.46 -5.44 -6.57
C GLY A 210 15.26 -6.33 -6.92
N PRO A 211 15.33 -7.64 -6.60
CA PRO A 211 14.66 -8.70 -7.36
C PRO A 211 13.13 -8.74 -7.27
N SER A 212 12.56 -9.59 -8.13
CA SER A 212 11.16 -9.83 -8.53
C SER A 212 9.99 -9.83 -7.52
N ASN A 213 10.15 -9.45 -6.25
CA ASN A 213 9.02 -9.24 -5.33
C ASN A 213 9.25 -8.03 -4.42
N GLN A 214 8.44 -6.99 -4.63
CA GLN A 214 8.53 -5.77 -3.84
C GLN A 214 8.07 -6.00 -2.40
N MET A 215 8.78 -5.36 -1.48
CA MET A 215 8.52 -5.47 -0.06
C MET A 215 7.53 -4.40 0.37
N ASN A 216 6.64 -4.77 1.29
CA ASN A 216 5.76 -3.83 1.96
C ASN A 216 6.29 -3.51 3.36
N GLN A 217 6.65 -2.26 3.66
CA GLN A 217 7.17 -1.87 4.99
C GLN A 217 6.06 -1.67 6.04
N LYS A 218 4.80 -1.89 5.66
CA LYS A 218 3.59 -1.71 6.47
C LYS A 218 2.92 -3.05 6.75
N THR A 219 2.12 -3.08 7.82
CA THR A 219 1.18 -4.17 8.06
C THR A 219 0.20 -4.22 6.88
N SER A 220 -0.29 -5.40 6.52
CA SER A 220 -1.33 -5.54 5.48
C SER A 220 -2.75 -5.46 6.05
N TYR A 221 -2.87 -5.12 7.34
CA TYR A 221 -4.14 -5.05 8.05
C TYR A 221 -4.65 -3.61 8.08
N LEU A 222 -5.96 -3.43 7.97
CA LEU A 222 -6.62 -2.14 8.19
C LEU A 222 -6.67 -1.87 9.70
N ASP A 223 -5.53 -1.53 10.29
CA ASP A 223 -5.33 -1.40 11.72
C ASP A 223 -4.89 0.00 12.17
N LEU A 224 -4.94 0.99 11.26
CA LEU A 224 -4.65 2.39 11.56
C LEU A 224 -3.19 2.60 11.99
N SER A 225 -2.29 1.81 11.42
CA SER A 225 -0.83 1.86 11.59
C SER A 225 -0.23 3.23 11.23
N LEU A 226 -0.97 4.08 10.50
CA LEU A 226 -0.60 5.47 10.29
C LEU A 226 -0.62 6.29 11.60
N ILE A 227 -1.53 6.01 12.54
CA ILE A 227 -1.62 6.68 13.85
C ILE A 227 -0.77 5.96 14.90
N TYR A 228 -0.84 4.63 14.92
CA TYR A 228 -0.20 3.84 15.97
C TYR A 228 1.24 3.46 15.66
N GLY A 229 1.67 3.58 14.40
CA GLY A 229 2.91 3.01 13.91
C GLY A 229 2.76 1.53 13.57
N ASN A 230 3.83 0.97 13.01
CA ASN A 230 3.88 -0.41 12.55
C ASN A 230 5.11 -1.17 13.11
N SER A 231 5.79 -0.67 14.14
CA SER A 231 6.77 -1.45 14.92
C SER A 231 6.64 -1.14 16.39
N ILE A 232 7.26 -1.96 17.24
CA ILE A 232 7.31 -1.76 18.68
C ILE A 232 7.98 -0.42 19.00
N GLU A 233 9.11 -0.11 18.36
CA GLU A 233 9.82 1.16 18.56
C GLU A 233 9.00 2.35 18.03
N GLY A 234 8.31 2.15 16.90
CA GLY A 234 7.37 3.12 16.34
C GLY A 234 6.27 3.44 17.35
N GLU A 235 5.57 2.43 17.85
CA GLU A 235 4.52 2.59 18.86
C GLU A 235 5.03 3.33 20.10
N GLN A 236 6.20 2.94 20.63
CA GLN A 236 6.78 3.59 21.81
C GLN A 236 7.11 5.06 21.54
N ARG A 237 7.68 5.37 20.37
CA ARG A 237 7.97 6.75 19.96
C ARG A 237 6.69 7.58 19.83
N PHE A 238 5.64 7.05 19.20
CA PHE A 238 4.36 7.76 19.06
C PHE A 238 3.69 8.02 20.43
N ARG A 239 3.86 7.12 21.40
CA ARG A 239 3.36 7.27 22.77
C ARG A 239 4.12 8.30 23.60
N GLN A 240 5.46 8.31 23.53
CA GLN A 240 6.31 9.15 24.38
C GLN A 240 6.33 10.61 23.97
N PHE A 241 6.28 10.89 22.66
CA PHE A 241 6.48 12.25 22.20
C PHE A 241 5.23 13.12 22.31
N GLY A 242 4.03 12.54 22.41
CA GLY A 242 2.81 13.25 22.06
C GLY A 242 2.92 13.74 20.62
N SER A 243 2.16 13.19 19.68
CA SER A 243 2.15 13.73 18.31
C SER A 243 3.52 13.76 17.58
N GLY A 244 4.35 12.72 17.71
CA GLY A 244 5.60 12.62 16.93
C GLY A 244 5.36 12.18 15.48
N HIS A 245 5.02 13.10 14.57
CA HIS A 245 4.46 12.80 13.24
C HIS A 245 5.47 12.34 12.17
N PRO A 246 5.18 11.31 11.36
CA PRO A 246 5.85 11.14 10.07
C PRO A 246 5.47 12.32 9.18
N LYS A 247 6.48 12.96 8.55
CA LYS A 247 6.27 14.01 7.55
C LYS A 247 5.52 13.41 6.35
N SER A 248 4.19 13.51 6.37
CA SER A 248 3.37 13.23 5.18
C SER A 248 3.24 14.54 4.40
N PHE A 249 3.66 14.51 3.14
CA PHE A 249 3.77 15.70 2.27
C PHE A 249 2.40 16.24 1.80
N ASP A 250 1.31 15.55 2.13
CA ASP A 250 -0.05 15.97 1.78
C ASP A 250 -0.74 16.59 3.01
N ALA A 251 -1.06 17.88 2.90
CA ALA A 251 -1.74 18.65 3.94
C ALA A 251 -3.10 18.06 4.33
N THR A 252 -3.82 17.41 3.43
CA THR A 252 -5.13 16.83 3.73
C THR A 252 -5.03 15.41 4.30
N LEU A 253 -4.01 14.63 3.92
CA LEU A 253 -3.64 13.42 4.66
C LEU A 253 -3.33 13.77 6.12
N ASN A 254 -2.70 14.91 6.36
CA ASN A 254 -2.47 15.43 7.72
C ASN A 254 -3.78 15.82 8.44
N ILE A 255 -4.83 16.27 7.73
CA ILE A 255 -6.15 16.55 8.33
C ILE A 255 -6.78 15.27 8.90
N PHE A 256 -6.86 14.20 8.12
CA PHE A 256 -7.41 12.92 8.62
C PHE A 256 -6.54 12.35 9.75
N HIS A 257 -5.23 12.52 9.67
CA HIS A 257 -4.31 12.13 10.74
C HIS A 257 -4.66 12.83 12.06
N VAL A 258 -4.88 14.15 12.03
CA VAL A 258 -5.28 14.93 13.21
C VAL A 258 -6.67 14.53 13.71
N ILE A 259 -7.64 14.34 12.81
CA ILE A 259 -9.00 13.94 13.18
C ILE A 259 -9.00 12.59 13.91
N PHE A 260 -8.31 11.58 13.37
CA PHE A 260 -8.23 10.28 14.02
C PHE A 260 -7.40 10.29 15.30
N LEU A 261 -6.37 11.12 15.38
CA LEU A 261 -5.62 11.32 16.62
C LEU A 261 -6.51 11.92 17.72
N ARG A 262 -7.26 12.97 17.41
CA ARG A 262 -8.19 13.61 18.37
C ARG A 262 -9.31 12.66 18.80
N GLU A 263 -9.81 11.83 17.89
CA GLU A 263 -10.80 10.80 18.22
C GLU A 263 -10.20 9.72 19.13
N ASN A 264 -8.97 9.28 18.85
CA ASN A 264 -8.24 8.38 19.75
C ASN A 264 -8.05 9.00 21.14
N ASP A 265 -7.69 10.28 21.24
CA ASP A 265 -7.53 10.97 22.52
C ASP A 265 -8.84 11.09 23.29
N LYS A 266 -9.97 11.27 22.58
CA LYS A 266 -11.30 11.22 23.19
C LYS A 266 -11.58 9.83 23.77
N ILE A 267 -11.34 8.76 23.00
CA ILE A 267 -11.52 7.37 23.46
C ILE A 267 -10.63 7.08 24.67
N LEU A 268 -9.37 7.52 24.66
CA LEU A 268 -8.45 7.39 25.78
C LEU A 268 -8.97 8.08 27.06
N ARG A 269 -9.51 9.31 26.93
CA ARG A 269 -10.13 10.00 28.08
C ARG A 269 -11.32 9.20 28.59
N ASP A 270 -12.27 8.83 27.71
CA ASP A 270 -13.48 8.10 28.10
C ASP A 270 -13.15 6.77 28.80
N LEU A 271 -12.18 6.00 28.29
CA LEU A 271 -11.72 4.76 28.91
C LEU A 271 -11.03 5.01 30.26
N LYS A 272 -10.23 6.08 30.38
CA LYS A 272 -9.60 6.45 31.65
C LYS A 272 -10.64 6.80 32.72
N HIS A 273 -11.73 7.47 32.35
CA HIS A 273 -12.87 7.73 33.23
C HIS A 273 -13.58 6.43 33.69
N LEU A 274 -13.54 5.38 32.87
CA LEU A 274 -14.03 4.04 33.20
C LEU A 274 -13.02 3.19 34.00
N GLY A 275 -11.89 3.76 34.42
CA GLY A 275 -10.89 3.10 35.26
C GLY A 275 -9.76 2.37 34.53
N TRP A 276 -9.70 2.44 33.20
CA TRP A 276 -8.60 1.84 32.43
C TRP A 276 -7.30 2.63 32.61
N ASN A 277 -6.16 1.92 32.71
CA ASN A 277 -4.87 2.53 32.94
C ASN A 277 -3.71 1.81 32.20
N GLY A 278 -2.54 2.45 32.21
CA GLY A 278 -1.28 1.90 31.71
C GLY A 278 -1.36 1.41 30.25
N GLU A 279 -0.79 0.25 29.99
CA GLU A 279 -0.74 -0.35 28.65
C GLU A 279 -2.12 -0.82 28.16
N SER A 280 -2.98 -1.28 29.08
CA SER A 280 -4.32 -1.77 28.75
C SER A 280 -5.21 -0.68 28.16
N LEU A 281 -5.10 0.55 28.69
CA LEU A 281 -5.81 1.73 28.19
C LEU A 281 -5.47 2.01 26.71
N TYR A 282 -4.18 2.03 26.37
CA TYR A 282 -3.74 2.24 24.99
C TYR A 282 -4.21 1.12 24.07
N LYS A 283 -4.01 -0.15 24.48
CA LYS A 283 -4.33 -1.30 23.63
C LYS A 283 -5.84 -1.40 23.35
N GLU A 284 -6.68 -1.10 24.33
CA GLU A 284 -8.13 -1.07 24.14
C GLU A 284 -8.57 0.14 23.30
N ALA A 285 -7.96 1.32 23.48
CA ALA A 285 -8.22 2.48 22.62
C ALA A 285 -7.85 2.21 21.14
N ARG A 286 -6.65 1.66 20.88
CA ARG A 286 -6.22 1.21 19.55
C ARG A 286 -7.22 0.22 18.96
N LYS A 287 -7.62 -0.78 19.73
CA LYS A 287 -8.60 -1.78 19.30
C LYS A 287 -9.94 -1.15 18.86
N ILE A 288 -10.49 -0.23 19.66
CA ILE A 288 -11.75 0.47 19.35
C ILE A 288 -11.60 1.36 18.12
N MET A 289 -10.53 2.15 18.03
CA MET A 289 -10.32 3.09 16.93
C MET A 289 -10.09 2.36 15.60
N SER A 290 -9.29 1.29 15.58
CA SER A 290 -9.15 0.43 14.40
C SER A 290 -10.49 -0.17 13.99
N ALA A 291 -11.36 -0.54 14.93
CA ALA A 291 -12.70 -1.05 14.62
C ALA A 291 -13.63 0.01 14.01
N VAL A 292 -13.59 1.24 14.52
CA VAL A 292 -14.33 2.38 13.93
C VAL A 292 -13.85 2.65 12.51
N TYR A 293 -12.54 2.63 12.29
CA TYR A 293 -11.96 2.80 10.97
C TYR A 293 -12.34 1.67 10.00
N GLN A 294 -12.21 0.41 10.40
CA GLN A 294 -12.65 -0.74 9.60
C GLN A 294 -14.15 -0.64 9.26
N HIS A 295 -14.98 -0.23 10.23
CA HIS A 295 -16.40 -0.01 9.97
C HIS A 295 -16.62 1.02 8.86
N ILE A 296 -16.06 2.22 8.99
CA ILE A 296 -16.16 3.30 7.98
C ILE A 296 -15.66 2.83 6.61
N VAL A 297 -14.53 2.12 6.55
CA VAL A 297 -13.96 1.59 5.30
C VAL A 297 -14.99 0.70 4.58
N TYR A 298 -15.56 -0.29 5.27
CA TYR A 298 -16.44 -1.28 4.62
C TYR A 298 -17.89 -0.83 4.45
N THR A 299 -18.36 0.18 5.19
CA THR A 299 -19.76 0.66 5.08
C THR A 299 -19.91 1.95 4.28
N GLU A 300 -18.87 2.78 4.18
CA GLU A 300 -18.93 4.07 3.50
C GLU A 300 -17.98 4.13 2.30
N TYR A 301 -16.68 3.82 2.49
CA TYR A 301 -15.67 4.02 1.43
C TYR A 301 -15.73 2.97 0.32
N VAL A 302 -15.53 1.69 0.66
CA VAL A 302 -15.48 0.60 -0.33
C VAL A 302 -16.75 0.57 -1.20
N PRO A 303 -17.99 0.62 -0.66
CA PRO A 303 -19.19 0.62 -1.50
C PRO A 303 -19.29 1.83 -2.44
N ALA A 304 -18.77 3.00 -2.06
CA ALA A 304 -18.70 4.17 -2.94
C ALA A 304 -17.72 3.96 -4.10
N VAL A 305 -16.64 3.22 -3.87
CA VAL A 305 -15.61 2.98 -4.88
C VAL A 305 -16.02 1.89 -5.87
N ILE A 306 -16.40 0.71 -5.37
CA ILE A 306 -16.60 -0.49 -6.22
C ILE A 306 -18.07 -0.82 -6.50
N GLY A 307 -19.01 -0.11 -5.89
CA GLY A 307 -20.45 -0.33 -6.07
C GLY A 307 -21.02 -1.52 -5.30
N GLN A 308 -22.34 -1.54 -5.17
CA GLN A 308 -23.06 -2.49 -4.31
C GLN A 308 -23.06 -3.93 -4.84
N ASP A 309 -23.05 -4.12 -6.16
CA ASP A 309 -23.06 -5.45 -6.78
C ASP A 309 -21.73 -6.17 -6.55
N VAL A 310 -20.62 -5.45 -6.66
CA VAL A 310 -19.28 -5.98 -6.38
C VAL A 310 -19.13 -6.26 -4.88
N MET A 311 -19.64 -5.38 -4.01
CA MET A 311 -19.71 -5.64 -2.57
C MET A 311 -20.44 -6.95 -2.22
N LEU A 312 -21.53 -7.26 -2.93
CA LEU A 312 -22.26 -8.52 -2.76
C LEU A 312 -21.44 -9.72 -3.24
N ARG A 313 -20.88 -9.65 -4.46
CA ARG A 313 -20.09 -10.72 -5.06
C ARG A 313 -18.92 -11.17 -4.18
N TYR A 314 -18.24 -10.24 -3.52
CA TYR A 314 -17.08 -10.51 -2.67
C TYR A 314 -17.42 -10.67 -1.17
N GLY A 315 -18.70 -10.68 -0.78
CA GLY A 315 -19.09 -10.86 0.63
C GLY A 315 -18.64 -9.72 1.56
N LEU A 316 -18.49 -8.51 1.02
CA LEU A 316 -17.89 -7.39 1.75
C LEU A 316 -18.89 -6.65 2.64
N LYS A 317 -20.20 -6.78 2.40
CA LYS A 317 -21.24 -6.12 3.19
C LYS A 317 -21.12 -6.46 4.68
N SER A 318 -21.19 -5.44 5.51
CA SER A 318 -21.31 -5.58 6.96
C SER A 318 -22.76 -5.87 7.34
N THR A 319 -22.95 -6.55 8.47
CA THR A 319 -24.29 -6.77 9.02
C THR A 319 -24.79 -5.52 9.75
N GLN A 320 -26.09 -5.25 9.70
CA GLN A 320 -26.67 -4.11 10.44
C GLN A 320 -26.51 -4.27 11.96
N TYR A 321 -26.59 -5.51 12.46
CA TYR A 321 -26.50 -5.84 13.89
C TYR A 321 -25.68 -7.09 14.13
N GLY A 322 -25.03 -7.16 15.28
CA GLY A 322 -24.31 -8.35 15.72
C GLY A 322 -23.03 -8.63 14.91
N HIS A 323 -22.54 -9.86 15.05
CA HIS A 323 -21.28 -10.33 14.48
C HIS A 323 -21.44 -10.81 13.04
N ASN A 324 -20.32 -10.82 12.32
CA ASN A 324 -20.20 -11.39 10.99
C ASN A 324 -18.79 -12.00 10.84
N THR A 325 -18.60 -13.16 11.46
CA THR A 325 -17.30 -13.83 11.50
C THR A 325 -17.03 -14.48 10.15
N MET A 326 -16.09 -13.89 9.41
CA MET A 326 -15.67 -14.37 8.08
C MET A 326 -14.19 -14.78 8.04
N TYR A 327 -13.52 -14.77 9.20
CA TYR A 327 -12.11 -15.12 9.28
C TYR A 327 -11.85 -16.57 8.85
N ASN A 328 -10.89 -16.74 7.94
CA ASN A 328 -10.40 -18.02 7.47
C ASN A 328 -8.88 -18.08 7.66
N PRO A 329 -8.36 -18.99 8.51
CA PRO A 329 -6.91 -19.10 8.77
C PRO A 329 -6.13 -19.63 7.55
N LYS A 330 -6.79 -20.06 6.47
CA LYS A 330 -6.15 -20.42 5.20
C LYS A 330 -6.03 -19.24 4.23
N THR A 331 -6.60 -18.08 4.56
CA THR A 331 -6.52 -16.87 3.72
C THR A 331 -5.28 -16.05 4.09
N ASP A 332 -4.47 -15.73 3.08
CA ASP A 332 -3.35 -14.79 3.21
C ASP A 332 -3.84 -13.35 3.02
N ALA A 333 -3.77 -12.55 4.10
CA ALA A 333 -4.18 -11.14 4.10
C ALA A 333 -3.12 -10.19 3.52
N THR A 334 -1.97 -10.69 3.08
CA THR A 334 -0.86 -9.87 2.60
C THR A 334 -1.30 -8.99 1.43
N THR A 335 -0.87 -7.73 1.44
CA THR A 335 -1.18 -6.79 0.37
C THR A 335 -0.59 -7.28 -0.96
N SER A 336 -1.42 -7.40 -2.00
CA SER A 336 -0.96 -7.82 -3.32
C SER A 336 -0.19 -6.73 -4.04
N ASN A 337 0.74 -7.15 -4.89
CA ASN A 337 1.56 -6.28 -5.71
C ASN A 337 0.70 -5.46 -6.67
N VAL A 338 -0.31 -6.07 -7.29
CA VAL A 338 -1.23 -5.40 -8.21
C VAL A 338 -2.08 -4.34 -7.50
N PHE A 339 -2.53 -4.61 -6.27
CA PHE A 339 -3.24 -3.62 -5.46
C PHE A 339 -2.35 -2.43 -5.13
N ALA A 340 -1.14 -2.68 -4.60
CA ALA A 340 -0.21 -1.64 -4.18
C ALA A 340 0.36 -0.78 -5.32
N THR A 341 0.45 -1.37 -6.51
CA THR A 341 1.16 -0.79 -7.64
C THR A 341 0.23 -0.17 -8.67
N ALA A 342 -1.01 -0.64 -8.78
CA ALA A 342 -1.96 -0.13 -9.77
C ALA A 342 -3.35 0.13 -9.19
N ALA A 343 -4.02 -0.89 -8.61
CA ALA A 343 -5.46 -0.82 -8.39
C ALA A 343 -5.87 0.36 -7.49
N ILE A 344 -5.24 0.54 -6.33
CA ILE A 344 -5.58 1.63 -5.39
C ILE A 344 -5.15 3.02 -5.90
N ARG A 345 -4.28 3.07 -6.92
CA ARG A 345 -3.73 4.32 -7.48
C ARG A 345 -4.69 5.02 -8.42
N PHE A 346 -5.87 4.46 -8.68
CA PHE A 346 -6.96 5.18 -9.34
C PHE A 346 -7.22 6.55 -8.66
N ALA A 347 -6.99 6.63 -7.34
CA ALA A 347 -7.17 7.85 -6.55
C ALA A 347 -6.31 9.02 -7.05
N HIS A 348 -5.17 8.79 -7.70
CA HIS A 348 -4.37 9.87 -8.28
C HIS A 348 -5.13 10.63 -9.38
N SER A 349 -6.02 9.97 -10.14
CA SER A 349 -6.88 10.64 -11.14
C SER A 349 -7.91 11.58 -10.51
N THR A 350 -8.24 11.34 -9.24
CA THR A 350 -9.24 12.14 -8.51
C THR A 350 -8.66 13.40 -7.87
N PHE A 351 -7.35 13.62 -7.98
CA PHE A 351 -6.69 14.85 -7.52
C PHE A 351 -7.25 16.08 -8.23
N ASP A 352 -7.58 17.10 -7.44
CA ASP A 352 -8.11 18.38 -7.93
C ASP A 352 -7.11 19.50 -7.65
N THR A 353 -7.18 20.57 -8.44
CA THR A 353 -6.24 21.70 -8.32
C THR A 353 -6.33 22.43 -6.98
N PHE A 354 -7.35 22.16 -6.16
CA PHE A 354 -7.42 22.60 -4.75
C PHE A 354 -6.19 22.21 -3.95
N GLU A 355 -5.63 21.02 -4.22
CA GLU A 355 -4.45 20.54 -3.50
C GLU A 355 -3.28 21.51 -3.66
N LYS A 356 -3.15 22.18 -4.81
CA LYS A 356 -2.17 23.24 -5.00
C LYS A 356 -2.39 24.39 -4.00
N ASP A 357 -3.62 24.85 -3.85
CA ASP A 357 -3.95 25.99 -2.98
C ASP A 357 -3.80 25.63 -1.49
N VAL A 358 -4.10 24.38 -1.13
CA VAL A 358 -3.89 23.85 0.23
C VAL A 358 -2.40 23.65 0.51
N ILE A 359 -1.65 23.00 -0.39
CA ILE A 359 -0.22 22.72 -0.22
C ILE A 359 0.62 24.00 -0.25
N GLN A 360 0.29 24.97 -1.11
CA GLN A 360 1.00 26.25 -1.21
C GLN A 360 0.52 27.29 -0.18
N GLY A 361 -0.71 27.15 0.34
CA GLY A 361 -1.29 28.05 1.32
C GLY A 361 -0.81 27.83 2.77
N PHE A 362 -0.18 26.69 3.06
CA PHE A 362 0.39 26.42 4.38
C PHE A 362 1.89 26.68 4.39
N SER A 363 2.34 27.68 5.17
CA SER A 363 3.77 27.86 5.43
C SER A 363 4.33 26.60 6.14
N PRO A 364 5.63 26.26 5.95
CA PRO A 364 6.28 25.18 6.69
C PRO A 364 6.11 25.29 8.22
N GLU A 365 5.96 26.51 8.75
CA GLU A 365 5.67 26.79 10.17
C GLU A 365 4.21 26.48 10.55
N THR A 366 3.26 26.70 9.64
CA THR A 366 1.85 26.29 9.84
C THR A 366 1.70 24.77 9.78
N PHE A 367 2.49 24.11 8.92
CA PHE A 367 2.66 22.65 8.95
C PHE A 367 3.24 22.17 10.28
N GLN A 368 4.11 22.92 10.96
CA GLN A 368 4.60 22.54 12.28
C GLN A 368 3.55 22.71 13.39
N ASN A 369 2.53 23.55 13.19
CA ASN A 369 1.47 23.84 14.14
C ASN A 369 0.11 23.22 13.69
N TYR A 370 0.12 21.89 13.51
CA TYR A 370 -0.98 21.07 12.97
C TYR A 370 -2.35 21.28 13.62
N SER A 371 -2.39 21.73 14.88
CA SER A 371 -3.62 22.07 15.60
C SER A 371 -4.46 23.13 14.87
N ASN A 372 -3.80 24.06 14.17
CA ASN A 372 -4.43 25.18 13.45
C ASN A 372 -5.02 24.79 12.09
N ILE A 373 -4.55 23.69 11.47
CA ILE A 373 -5.01 23.22 10.14
C ILE A 373 -6.50 22.83 10.21
N VAL A 374 -6.91 22.19 11.30
CA VAL A 374 -8.28 21.69 11.50
C VAL A 374 -9.21 22.76 12.13
N THR A 375 -8.67 23.69 12.93
CA THR A 375 -9.48 24.65 13.70
C THR A 375 -9.70 26.01 13.05
N ASN A 376 -8.74 26.51 12.25
CA ASN A 376 -8.74 27.89 11.75
C ASN A 376 -8.61 28.02 10.23
N SER A 377 -8.69 26.94 9.47
CA SER A 377 -8.61 27.04 8.01
C SER A 377 -10.01 27.33 7.42
N PRO A 378 -10.17 28.38 6.59
CA PRO A 378 -11.34 28.55 5.71
C PRO A 378 -11.64 27.29 4.86
N SER A 379 -10.66 26.38 4.75
CA SER A 379 -10.68 25.09 4.05
C SER A 379 -11.42 23.94 4.76
N SER A 380 -11.80 24.05 6.04
CA SER A 380 -12.52 22.93 6.68
C SER A 380 -13.92 22.70 6.09
N SER A 381 -14.58 23.78 5.64
CA SER A 381 -15.87 23.69 4.93
C SER A 381 -15.72 23.20 3.49
N THR A 382 -14.56 23.40 2.87
CA THR A 382 -14.29 22.95 1.50
C THR A 382 -14.12 21.44 1.42
N LEU A 383 -13.71 20.78 2.51
CA LEU A 383 -13.69 19.31 2.62
C LEU A 383 -15.04 18.68 2.24
N PHE A 384 -16.15 19.33 2.60
CA PHE A 384 -17.49 18.80 2.38
C PHE A 384 -18.16 19.32 1.10
N THR A 385 -17.75 20.50 0.62
CA THR A 385 -18.43 21.21 -0.47
C THR A 385 -17.69 21.12 -1.81
N ARG A 386 -16.39 20.80 -1.80
CA ARG A 386 -15.59 20.69 -3.01
C ARG A 386 -15.64 19.29 -3.58
N PHE A 387 -16.04 19.18 -4.84
CA PHE A 387 -16.00 17.93 -5.59
C PHE A 387 -14.56 17.50 -5.89
N GLN A 388 -14.31 16.19 -5.86
CA GLN A 388 -13.08 15.61 -6.41
C GLN A 388 -13.10 15.64 -7.95
N SER A 389 -11.94 15.42 -8.58
CA SER A 389 -11.92 15.10 -10.01
C SER A 389 -12.55 13.73 -10.26
N LYS A 390 -13.10 13.53 -11.45
CA LYS A 390 -13.71 12.26 -11.85
C LYS A 390 -12.65 11.17 -11.90
N THR A 391 -13.01 9.95 -11.49
CA THR A 391 -12.16 8.77 -11.71
C THR A 391 -12.24 8.35 -13.17
N ASP A 392 -11.30 8.83 -13.98
CA ASP A 392 -11.14 8.44 -15.38
C ASP A 392 -9.66 8.53 -15.80
N ARG A 393 -9.39 8.35 -17.10
CA ARG A 393 -8.02 8.41 -17.61
C ARG A 393 -7.40 9.81 -17.56
N PHE A 394 -8.15 10.89 -17.32
CA PHE A 394 -7.64 12.25 -17.41
C PHE A 394 -7.09 12.74 -16.07
N MET A 395 -5.89 13.33 -16.10
CA MET A 395 -5.21 13.92 -14.96
C MET A 395 -4.83 15.37 -15.22
N THR A 396 -4.98 16.20 -14.19
CA THR A 396 -4.61 17.62 -14.26
C THR A 396 -3.11 17.84 -14.41
N ASP A 397 -2.74 19.00 -14.96
CA ASP A 397 -1.36 19.49 -15.00
C ASP A 397 -0.67 19.50 -13.63
N PHE A 398 -1.44 19.67 -12.56
CA PHE A 398 -0.92 19.59 -11.20
C PHE A 398 -0.38 18.20 -10.90
N GLY A 399 -1.21 17.15 -11.04
CA GLY A 399 -0.80 15.77 -10.77
C GLY A 399 0.23 15.22 -11.76
N ARG A 400 0.20 15.65 -13.03
CA ARG A 400 1.10 15.12 -14.08
C ARG A 400 2.39 15.92 -14.30
N ASN A 401 2.53 17.13 -13.76
CA ASN A 401 3.72 17.96 -14.00
C ASN A 401 4.27 18.69 -12.78
N LYS A 402 3.53 18.80 -11.68
CA LYS A 402 3.88 19.71 -10.57
C LYS A 402 3.88 19.05 -9.21
N LEU A 403 3.70 17.72 -9.15
CA LEU A 403 3.77 17.01 -7.88
C LEU A 403 5.22 17.08 -7.34
N TRP A 404 5.37 17.46 -6.07
CA TRP A 404 6.65 17.71 -5.39
C TRP A 404 7.51 18.87 -5.94
N GLU A 405 6.89 19.81 -6.65
CA GLU A 405 7.54 21.04 -7.10
C GLU A 405 7.85 21.97 -5.90
N SER A 406 8.97 21.74 -5.22
CA SER A 406 9.64 22.76 -4.39
C SER A 406 10.59 23.62 -5.23
N GLU A 407 11.12 23.04 -6.31
CA GLU A 407 11.92 23.65 -7.38
C GLU A 407 11.59 22.95 -8.73
N PRO A 408 11.76 23.60 -9.89
CA PRO A 408 11.39 23.04 -11.20
C PRO A 408 12.02 21.66 -11.51
N LYS A 409 13.20 21.37 -10.95
CA LYS A 409 13.94 20.10 -11.15
C LYS A 409 13.41 18.92 -10.35
N ASN A 410 12.54 19.16 -9.37
CA ASN A 410 12.00 18.13 -8.46
C ASN A 410 10.55 17.74 -8.79
N SER A 411 9.98 18.32 -9.86
CA SER A 411 8.63 17.99 -10.30
C SER A 411 8.56 16.57 -10.86
N VAL A 412 7.52 15.83 -10.47
CA VAL A 412 7.28 14.46 -10.95
C VAL A 412 5.93 14.38 -11.64
N ASP A 413 5.92 13.67 -12.77
CA ASP A 413 4.70 13.21 -13.41
C ASP A 413 4.22 11.93 -12.75
N THR A 414 3.13 12.03 -11.98
CA THR A 414 2.56 10.91 -11.23
C THR A 414 2.14 9.76 -12.14
N MET A 415 1.54 10.05 -13.30
CA MET A 415 1.08 9.00 -14.21
C MET A 415 2.27 8.30 -14.89
N SER A 416 3.26 9.07 -15.34
CA SER A 416 4.51 8.49 -15.85
C SER A 416 5.18 7.61 -14.80
N PHE A 417 5.19 8.06 -13.54
CA PHE A 417 5.75 7.31 -12.44
C PHE A 417 4.97 6.02 -12.18
N ASP A 418 3.64 6.06 -12.15
CA ASP A 418 2.80 4.88 -11.91
C ASP A 418 2.92 3.85 -13.04
N ILE A 419 2.94 4.28 -14.30
CA ILE A 419 3.21 3.40 -15.45
C ILE A 419 4.59 2.76 -15.33
N GLN A 420 5.63 3.58 -15.07
CA GLN A 420 6.99 3.08 -14.94
C GLN A 420 7.14 2.14 -13.73
N ARG A 421 6.43 2.41 -12.64
CA ARG A 421 6.38 1.59 -11.43
C ARG A 421 5.69 0.26 -11.70
N GLY A 422 4.61 0.25 -12.48
CA GLY A 422 3.96 -0.98 -12.94
C GLY A 422 4.93 -1.89 -13.70
N ARG A 423 5.66 -1.33 -14.67
CA ARG A 423 6.68 -2.06 -15.43
C ARG A 423 7.85 -2.53 -14.54
N ASP A 424 8.29 -1.71 -13.59
CA ASP A 424 9.34 -2.02 -12.61
C ASP A 424 8.93 -3.13 -11.63
N HIS A 425 7.64 -3.23 -11.31
CA HIS A 425 7.11 -4.26 -10.44
C HIS A 425 6.73 -5.55 -11.20
N GLY A 426 6.98 -5.59 -12.51
CA GLY A 426 6.62 -6.72 -13.36
C GLY A 426 5.11 -6.97 -13.35
N LEU A 427 4.30 -5.90 -13.31
CA LEU A 427 2.87 -6.06 -13.48
C LEU A 427 2.59 -6.52 -14.91
N PRO A 428 1.82 -7.61 -15.08
CA PRO A 428 1.35 -8.01 -16.39
C PRO A 428 0.56 -6.89 -17.06
N SER A 429 0.60 -6.86 -18.40
CA SER A 429 -0.24 -5.97 -19.20
C SER A 429 -1.72 -6.12 -18.83
N TYR A 430 -2.52 -5.09 -19.11
CA TYR A 430 -3.96 -5.07 -18.91
C TYR A 430 -4.64 -6.34 -19.43
N ASN A 431 -4.15 -6.84 -20.56
CA ASN A 431 -4.64 -8.05 -21.20
C ASN A 431 -4.42 -9.35 -20.46
N ARG A 432 -3.48 -9.43 -19.53
CA ARG A 432 -3.38 -10.62 -18.68
C ARG A 432 -4.48 -10.66 -17.61
N TRP A 433 -5.17 -9.54 -17.42
CA TRP A 433 -6.35 -9.41 -16.57
C TRP A 433 -7.66 -9.41 -17.37
N ARG A 434 -7.59 -9.33 -18.71
CA ARG A 434 -8.71 -9.24 -19.67
C ARG A 434 -8.42 -10.10 -20.92
N GLU A 435 -9.08 -9.84 -22.05
CA GLU A 435 -8.88 -10.61 -23.30
C GLU A 435 -8.21 -9.79 -24.42
N HIS A 436 -8.51 -8.49 -24.53
CA HIS A 436 -7.92 -7.52 -25.48
C HIS A 436 -8.00 -6.09 -24.91
N PRO A 437 -7.06 -5.13 -25.20
CA PRO A 437 -5.85 -5.16 -26.05
C PRO A 437 -4.51 -5.48 -25.37
N ASP A 438 -3.59 -6.07 -26.14
CA ASP A 438 -2.24 -6.41 -25.69
C ASP A 438 -1.42 -5.16 -25.33
N ASP A 439 -0.38 -5.37 -24.52
CA ASP A 439 0.65 -4.40 -24.16
C ASP A 439 0.28 -3.15 -23.34
N ILE A 440 -1.01 -2.81 -23.21
CA ILE A 440 -1.42 -1.65 -22.41
C ILE A 440 -1.00 -1.88 -20.94
N ASP A 441 -0.33 -0.89 -20.35
CA ASP A 441 0.00 -0.93 -18.92
C ASP A 441 -1.31 -0.94 -18.11
N LEU A 442 -1.39 -1.83 -17.10
CA LEU A 442 -2.64 -2.10 -16.36
C LEU A 442 -3.33 -0.82 -15.88
N ILE A 443 -2.57 0.14 -15.33
CA ILE A 443 -3.13 1.37 -14.80
C ILE A 443 -3.82 2.20 -15.90
N SER A 444 -3.19 2.32 -17.07
CA SER A 444 -3.71 3.10 -18.19
C SER A 444 -4.96 2.45 -18.78
N GLY A 445 -4.96 1.11 -18.94
CA GLY A 445 -6.11 0.36 -19.46
C GLY A 445 -7.31 0.40 -18.52
N ALA A 446 -7.08 0.13 -17.23
CA ALA A 446 -8.15 0.07 -16.24
C ALA A 446 -8.77 1.44 -15.93
N MET A 447 -8.01 2.54 -15.96
CA MET A 447 -8.59 3.90 -15.83
C MET A 447 -9.38 4.35 -17.06
N ALA A 448 -9.16 3.74 -18.23
CA ALA A 448 -9.92 4.04 -19.44
C ALA A 448 -11.30 3.34 -19.45
N GLU A 449 -11.55 2.41 -18.54
CA GLU A 449 -12.83 1.73 -18.43
C GLU A 449 -13.93 2.65 -17.90
N ARG A 450 -15.18 2.36 -18.29
CA ARG A 450 -16.34 3.03 -17.70
C ARG A 450 -16.60 2.48 -16.29
N PRO A 451 -16.98 3.34 -15.32
CA PRO A 451 -17.31 2.90 -13.97
C PRO A 451 -18.43 1.85 -13.94
N VAL A 452 -18.33 0.94 -12.97
CA VAL A 452 -19.40 -0.02 -12.66
C VAL A 452 -20.61 0.69 -12.04
N SER A 453 -21.77 0.02 -12.05
CA SER A 453 -22.99 0.58 -11.44
C SER A 453 -22.79 0.89 -9.95
N GLY A 454 -23.06 2.14 -9.57
CA GLY A 454 -22.93 2.62 -8.18
C GLY A 454 -21.50 2.70 -7.64
N GLY A 455 -20.48 2.51 -8.47
CA GLY A 455 -19.07 2.72 -8.13
C GLY A 455 -18.42 3.78 -9.03
N ILE A 456 -17.18 4.16 -8.72
CA ILE A 456 -16.41 5.16 -9.49
C ILE A 456 -15.28 4.54 -10.32
N VAL A 457 -14.95 3.27 -10.11
CA VAL A 457 -13.91 2.57 -10.88
C VAL A 457 -14.52 1.62 -11.91
N GLY A 458 -13.75 1.33 -12.97
CA GLY A 458 -14.11 0.32 -13.95
C GLY A 458 -14.07 -1.12 -13.42
N PRO A 459 -14.64 -2.09 -14.16
CA PRO A 459 -14.76 -3.49 -13.75
C PRO A 459 -13.44 -4.16 -13.37
N THR A 460 -12.32 -3.83 -14.04
CA THR A 460 -11.02 -4.44 -13.73
C THR A 460 -10.53 -3.99 -12.35
N PHE A 461 -10.57 -2.68 -12.07
CA PHE A 461 -10.22 -2.18 -10.74
C PHE A 461 -11.25 -2.54 -9.68
N ALA A 462 -12.54 -2.59 -10.00
CA ALA A 462 -13.56 -3.05 -9.06
C ALA A 462 -13.30 -4.51 -8.61
N CYS A 463 -12.92 -5.38 -9.54
CA CYS A 463 -12.52 -6.77 -9.28
C CYS A 463 -11.28 -6.83 -8.37
N LEU A 464 -10.19 -6.14 -8.74
CA LEU A 464 -8.93 -6.17 -8.00
C LEU A 464 -9.04 -5.57 -6.59
N LEU A 465 -9.77 -4.46 -6.46
CA LEU A 465 -10.07 -3.84 -5.17
C LEU A 465 -10.98 -4.76 -4.34
N GLY A 466 -12.04 -5.31 -4.93
CA GLY A 466 -12.96 -6.24 -4.27
C GLY A 466 -12.24 -7.46 -3.70
N GLU A 467 -11.36 -8.08 -4.49
CA GLU A 467 -10.51 -9.20 -4.08
C GLU A 467 -9.62 -8.79 -2.90
N GLN A 468 -8.87 -7.70 -3.00
CA GLN A 468 -7.96 -7.29 -1.93
C GLN A 468 -8.72 -6.95 -0.63
N PHE A 469 -9.83 -6.22 -0.70
CA PHE A 469 -10.65 -5.92 0.48
C PHE A 469 -11.30 -7.19 1.07
N ALA A 470 -11.59 -8.21 0.25
CA ALA A 470 -12.03 -9.52 0.76
C ALA A 470 -10.91 -10.21 1.55
N LEU A 471 -9.66 -10.16 1.06
CA LEU A 471 -8.50 -10.70 1.78
C LEU A 471 -8.24 -9.95 3.09
N PHE A 472 -8.32 -8.61 3.09
CA PHE A 472 -8.17 -7.79 4.31
C PHE A 472 -9.25 -8.09 5.36
N LYS A 473 -10.45 -8.51 4.95
CA LYS A 473 -11.56 -8.87 5.86
C LYS A 473 -11.43 -10.32 6.35
N THR A 474 -11.27 -11.26 5.43
CA THR A 474 -11.33 -12.70 5.71
C THR A 474 -10.01 -13.27 6.23
N GLY A 475 -8.87 -12.65 5.91
CA GLY A 475 -7.57 -13.03 6.45
C GLY A 475 -7.21 -12.36 7.78
N ASP A 476 -8.06 -11.46 8.30
CA ASP A 476 -7.81 -10.72 9.54
C ASP A 476 -8.56 -11.33 10.74
N ARG A 477 -7.84 -12.02 11.63
CA ARG A 477 -8.39 -12.61 12.86
C ARG A 477 -9.01 -11.57 13.79
N PHE A 478 -8.51 -10.34 13.75
CA PHE A 478 -8.93 -9.24 14.61
C PHE A 478 -9.93 -8.29 13.92
N PHE A 479 -10.47 -8.66 12.75
CA PHE A 479 -11.51 -7.87 12.08
C PHE A 479 -12.69 -7.63 13.03
N TYR A 480 -13.20 -6.40 13.06
CA TYR A 480 -14.07 -5.93 14.14
C TYR A 480 -15.39 -6.70 14.31
N GLU A 481 -15.87 -7.37 13.26
CA GLU A 481 -17.11 -8.17 13.31
C GLU A 481 -16.90 -9.62 13.78
N ASN A 482 -15.66 -10.09 13.92
CA ASN A 482 -15.37 -11.46 14.36
C ASN A 482 -15.79 -11.68 15.82
N ASP A 483 -16.37 -12.85 16.09
CA ASP A 483 -16.85 -13.28 17.42
C ASP A 483 -15.90 -14.31 18.06
N PHE A 484 -14.64 -13.95 18.22
CA PHE A 484 -13.63 -14.81 18.86
C PHE A 484 -13.27 -14.29 20.24
N HIS A 485 -13.38 -15.10 21.30
CA HIS A 485 -12.84 -14.70 22.60
C HIS A 485 -11.30 -14.90 22.63
N PRO A 486 -10.49 -13.95 23.16
CA PRO A 486 -10.85 -12.66 23.77
C PRO A 486 -10.78 -11.45 22.80
N THR A 487 -10.64 -11.67 21.49
CA THR A 487 -10.35 -10.61 20.50
C THR A 487 -11.59 -9.85 20.02
N GLY A 488 -12.74 -10.50 19.95
CA GLY A 488 -14.01 -9.95 19.51
C GLY A 488 -14.53 -8.87 20.45
N PHE A 489 -15.46 -8.06 19.95
CA PHE A 489 -16.22 -7.12 20.75
C PHE A 489 -17.48 -7.80 21.29
N THR A 490 -18.05 -7.32 22.39
CA THR A 490 -19.39 -7.77 22.78
C THR A 490 -20.44 -7.21 21.82
N LYS A 491 -21.62 -7.83 21.74
CA LYS A 491 -22.75 -7.30 20.95
C LYS A 491 -23.11 -5.84 21.30
N GLY A 492 -22.94 -5.45 22.57
CA GLY A 492 -23.16 -4.08 23.04
C GLY A 492 -22.09 -3.11 22.53
N GLN A 493 -20.82 -3.50 22.60
CA GLN A 493 -19.71 -2.71 22.04
C GLN A 493 -19.83 -2.57 20.52
N LEU A 494 -20.12 -3.67 19.82
CA LEU A 494 -20.29 -3.67 18.37
C LEU A 494 -21.46 -2.79 17.91
N ARG A 495 -22.54 -2.72 18.70
CA ARG A 495 -23.65 -1.78 18.47
C ARG A 495 -23.20 -0.31 18.53
N GLN A 496 -22.22 0.05 19.37
CA GLN A 496 -21.71 1.43 19.42
C GLN A 496 -20.74 1.74 18.28
N ILE A 497 -19.91 0.76 17.90
CA ILE A 497 -19.02 0.85 16.74
C ILE A 497 -19.84 1.07 15.46
N LYS A 498 -20.90 0.28 15.27
CA LYS A 498 -21.79 0.35 14.09
C LYS A 498 -22.66 1.60 14.00
N LYS A 499 -22.61 2.49 15.00
CA LYS A 499 -23.24 3.82 14.94
C LYS A 499 -22.28 4.90 14.43
N GLN A 500 -20.98 4.61 14.38
CA GLN A 500 -20.01 5.58 13.94
C GLN A 500 -20.09 5.75 12.42
N SER A 501 -20.04 6.99 11.97
CA SER A 501 -19.76 7.33 10.57
C SER A 501 -18.58 8.27 10.49
N LEU A 502 -17.96 8.39 9.32
CA LEU A 502 -16.90 9.38 9.12
C LEU A 502 -17.41 10.79 9.42
N ALA A 503 -18.63 11.12 8.99
CA ALA A 503 -19.27 12.40 9.29
C ALA A 503 -19.37 12.64 10.81
N SER A 504 -19.77 11.62 11.59
CA SER A 504 -19.86 11.75 13.03
C SER A 504 -18.50 12.01 13.70
N VAL A 505 -17.44 11.36 13.21
CA VAL A 505 -16.07 11.53 13.72
C VAL A 505 -15.57 12.94 13.36
N MET A 506 -15.75 13.38 12.11
CA MET A 506 -15.33 14.71 11.66
C MET A 506 -16.09 15.82 12.40
N CYS A 507 -17.40 15.67 12.62
CA CYS A 507 -18.24 16.65 13.32
C CYS A 507 -17.76 16.95 14.74
N ARG A 508 -17.07 16.00 15.41
CA ARG A 508 -16.51 16.21 16.75
C ARG A 508 -15.21 17.00 16.76
N HIS A 509 -14.46 16.99 15.66
CA HIS A 509 -13.06 17.45 15.63
C HIS A 509 -12.79 18.57 14.65
N VAL A 510 -13.72 18.83 13.73
CA VAL A 510 -13.64 19.90 12.72
C VAL A 510 -14.55 21.05 13.14
N ASN A 511 -14.04 22.28 13.07
CA ASN A 511 -14.79 23.49 13.44
C ASN A 511 -15.63 24.01 12.26
N VAL A 512 -16.72 23.33 11.93
CA VAL A 512 -17.68 23.74 10.89
C VAL A 512 -19.11 23.76 11.42
N PRO A 513 -19.99 24.67 10.94
CA PRO A 513 -21.37 24.75 11.42
C PRO A 513 -22.21 23.50 11.13
N THR A 514 -21.93 22.83 10.00
CA THR A 514 -22.67 21.63 9.56
C THR A 514 -21.74 20.66 8.86
N VAL A 515 -22.06 19.36 8.95
CA VAL A 515 -21.40 18.26 8.25
C VAL A 515 -22.48 17.43 7.55
N PRO A 516 -22.29 17.01 6.28
CA PRO A 516 -23.25 16.14 5.60
C PRO A 516 -23.38 14.79 6.30
N GLN A 517 -24.54 14.13 6.16
CA GLN A 517 -24.78 12.83 6.78
C GLN A 517 -23.78 11.75 6.33
N ASN A 518 -23.38 11.79 5.06
CA ASN A 518 -22.26 11.02 4.51
C ASN A 518 -21.13 11.99 4.17
N ALA A 519 -19.98 11.82 4.83
CA ALA A 519 -18.84 12.73 4.66
C ALA A 519 -18.24 12.71 3.24
N PHE A 520 -18.49 11.67 2.44
CA PHE A 520 -17.99 11.53 1.08
C PHE A 520 -18.91 12.15 0.01
N ILE A 521 -20.18 12.43 0.33
CA ILE A 521 -21.15 12.94 -0.64
C ILE A 521 -21.26 14.46 -0.49
N SER A 522 -21.25 15.17 -1.60
CA SER A 522 -21.46 16.61 -1.62
C SER A 522 -22.94 16.96 -1.34
N PRO A 523 -23.24 17.93 -0.46
CA PRO A 523 -24.62 18.37 -0.19
C PRO A 523 -25.36 18.91 -1.42
N LYS A 524 -24.64 19.32 -2.48
CA LYS A 524 -25.21 19.84 -3.74
C LYS A 524 -25.57 18.74 -4.76
N ALA A 525 -25.35 17.48 -4.42
CA ALA A 525 -25.62 16.33 -5.30
C ALA A 525 -27.07 15.80 -5.20
N GLY A 526 -27.93 16.47 -4.42
CA GLY A 526 -29.34 16.09 -4.17
C GLY A 526 -30.31 17.19 -4.54
#